data_AF-A0A377WGQ6-F1
#
_entry.id   AF-A0A377WGQ6-F1
#
_cell.length_a   1.000
_cell.length_b   1.000
_cell.length_c   1.000
_cell.angle_alpha   90.00
_cell.angle_beta   90.00
_cell.angle_gamma   90.00
#
_symmetry.space_group_name_H-M   'P 1'
#
loop_
_entity.id
_entity.type
_entity.pdbx_description
1 polymer ?
#
loop_
_entity_poly.entity_id
_entity_poly.type
_entity_poly.pdbx_seq_one_letter_code
_entity_poly.pdbx_strand_id
1 'polypeptide(L)'
;MINIIGVGSCPSRGMDKGGVNDLESVVKCVQRAIDQAELMADCQISSVYLALSGKHISCQNEIGMVPISEEEVTQDDVENVVHTAKSVRVRDEHRVLHVIPQEYAIDYQEGIKTR
;
A
#
# COMPACT_ATOMS: atom_id res chain seq x y z
N MET A 1 -15.72 -14.47 -4.65
CA MET A 1 -15.42 -14.66 -6.07
C MET A 1 -15.27 -13.28 -6.68
N ILE A 2 -14.15 -12.99 -7.35
CA ILE A 2 -13.92 -11.70 -8.02
C ILE A 2 -14.43 -11.85 -9.46
N ASN A 3 -15.23 -10.90 -9.94
CA ASN A 3 -15.71 -10.87 -11.30
C ASN A 3 -15.06 -9.71 -12.06
N ILE A 4 -14.53 -9.98 -13.25
CA ILE A 4 -13.93 -8.97 -14.12
C ILE A 4 -15.01 -8.51 -15.10
N ILE A 5 -15.45 -7.26 -14.96
CA ILE A 5 -16.52 -6.68 -15.79
C ILE A 5 -16.00 -5.77 -16.90
N GLY A 6 -14.73 -5.34 -16.84
CA GLY A 6 -14.11 -4.50 -17.87
C GLY A 6 -12.59 -4.57 -17.79
N VAL A 7 -11.94 -4.34 -18.93
CA VAL A 7 -10.47 -4.34 -19.05
C VAL A 7 -10.06 -3.22 -20.00
N GLY A 8 -9.03 -2.46 -19.64
CA GLY A 8 -8.45 -1.48 -20.53
C GLY A 8 -6.93 -1.55 -20.52
N SER A 9 -6.31 -1.32 -21.67
CA SER A 9 -4.85 -1.42 -21.81
C SER A 9 -4.33 -0.36 -22.78
N CYS A 10 -3.18 0.21 -22.43
CA CYS A 10 -2.46 1.14 -23.29
C CYS A 10 -0.96 0.84 -23.23
N PRO A 11 -0.26 0.74 -24.37
CA PRO A 11 1.20 0.70 -24.37
C PRO A 11 1.78 1.90 -23.63
N SER A 12 2.66 1.64 -22.65
CA SER A 12 3.27 2.69 -21.84
C SER A 12 4.14 3.62 -22.70
N ARG A 13 3.90 4.93 -22.60
CA ARG A 13 4.69 5.99 -23.24
C ARG A 13 4.99 7.06 -22.20
N GLY A 14 6.16 7.68 -22.31
CA GLY A 14 6.59 8.72 -21.36
C GLY A 14 7.13 8.20 -20.02
N MET A 15 7.38 6.88 -19.92
CA MET A 15 8.02 6.24 -18.78
C MET A 15 9.41 5.72 -19.17
N ASP A 16 10.40 5.88 -18.29
CA ASP A 16 11.71 5.24 -18.38
C ASP A 16 12.19 4.78 -17.00
N LYS A 17 12.59 3.51 -16.87
CA LYS A 17 13.13 2.91 -15.62
C LYS A 17 12.30 3.22 -14.35
N GLY A 18 10.98 3.31 -14.50
CA GLY A 18 10.04 3.63 -13.41
C GLY A 18 9.92 5.12 -13.08
N GLY A 19 10.55 6.02 -13.85
CA GLY A 19 10.35 7.46 -13.79
C GLY A 19 9.47 7.96 -14.95
N VAL A 20 8.77 9.08 -14.71
CA VAL A 20 7.99 9.80 -15.73
C VAL A 20 8.91 10.79 -16.43
N ASN A 21 9.17 10.58 -17.72
CA ASN A 21 9.95 11.50 -18.56
C ASN A 21 9.05 12.39 -19.43
N ASP A 22 7.84 11.94 -19.76
CA ASP A 22 6.84 12.73 -20.48
C ASP A 22 5.47 12.51 -19.83
N LEU A 23 5.08 13.48 -19.01
CA LEU A 23 3.84 13.46 -18.24
C LEU A 23 2.60 13.45 -19.14
N GLU A 24 2.61 14.18 -20.26
CA GLU A 24 1.45 14.23 -21.14
C GLU A 24 1.17 12.88 -21.79
N SER A 25 2.23 12.19 -22.22
CA SER A 25 2.11 10.84 -22.75
C SER A 25 1.57 9.86 -21.71
N VAL A 26 2.04 9.94 -20.46
CA VAL A 26 1.54 9.09 -19.37
C VAL A 26 0.07 9.35 -19.09
N VAL A 27 -0.35 10.61 -18.99
CA VAL A 27 -1.76 10.99 -18.78
C VAL A 27 -2.64 10.43 -19.89
N LYS A 28 -2.24 10.58 -21.16
CA LYS A 28 -2.98 10.04 -22.31
C LYS A 28 -3.07 8.51 -22.28
N CYS A 29 -2.00 7.82 -21.90
CA CYS A 29 -2.00 6.36 -21.78
C CYS A 29 -2.94 5.87 -20.67
N VAL A 30 -2.91 6.52 -19.50
CA VAL A 30 -3.79 6.18 -18.37
C VAL A 30 -5.25 6.45 -18.71
N GLN A 31 -5.56 7.63 -19.27
CA GLN A 31 -6.93 7.98 -19.66
C GLN A 31 -7.49 6.96 -20.64
N ARG A 32 -6.73 6.59 -21.68
CA ARG A 32 -7.17 5.61 -22.68
C ARG A 32 -7.43 4.22 -22.07
N ALA A 33 -6.62 3.80 -21.11
CA ALA A 33 -6.86 2.54 -20.41
C ALA A 33 -8.12 2.60 -19.53
N ILE A 34 -8.37 3.72 -18.85
CA ILE A 34 -9.58 3.93 -18.05
C ILE A 34 -10.82 3.94 -18.95
N ASP A 35 -10.81 4.73 -20.04
CA ASP A 35 -11.94 4.84 -20.98
C ASP A 35 -12.34 3.47 -21.56
N GLN A 36 -11.36 2.62 -21.90
CA GLN A 36 -11.62 1.26 -22.37
C GLN A 36 -12.25 0.38 -21.29
N ALA A 37 -11.77 0.47 -20.05
CA ALA A 37 -12.28 -0.31 -18.94
C ALA A 37 -13.72 0.11 -18.58
N GLU A 38 -14.00 1.42 -18.55
CA GLU A 38 -15.32 2.02 -18.32
C GLU A 38 -16.31 1.61 -19.40
N LEU A 39 -15.91 1.70 -20.68
CA LEU A 39 -16.77 1.31 -21.80
C LEU A 39 -17.14 -0.17 -21.75
N MET A 40 -16.20 -1.05 -21.39
CA MET A 40 -16.47 -2.48 -21.28
C MET A 40 -17.33 -2.83 -20.06
N ALA A 41 -17.12 -2.11 -18.95
CA ALA A 41 -17.85 -2.32 -17.70
C ALA A 41 -19.21 -1.62 -17.63
N ASP A 42 -19.50 -0.74 -18.60
CA ASP A 42 -20.67 0.15 -18.61
C ASP A 42 -20.84 0.93 -17.29
N CYS A 43 -19.72 1.45 -16.77
CA CYS A 43 -19.69 2.19 -15.51
C CYS A 43 -18.63 3.29 -15.52
N GLN A 44 -18.69 4.19 -14.53
CA GLN A 44 -17.66 5.21 -14.30
C GLN A 44 -16.74 4.79 -13.16
N ILE A 45 -15.42 4.90 -13.37
CA ILE A 45 -14.38 4.58 -12.40
C ILE A 45 -14.04 5.86 -11.63
N SER A 46 -14.43 5.93 -10.36
CA SER A 46 -14.15 7.07 -9.48
C SER A 46 -12.82 6.97 -8.73
N SER A 47 -12.27 5.77 -8.60
CA SER A 47 -11.05 5.50 -7.82
C SER A 47 -10.32 4.28 -8.36
N VAL A 48 -9.00 4.29 -8.25
CA VAL A 48 -8.14 3.20 -8.72
C VAL A 48 -7.16 2.77 -7.65
N TYR A 49 -6.79 1.49 -7.68
CA TYR A 49 -5.61 0.99 -7.00
C TYR A 49 -4.43 1.03 -7.97
N LEU A 50 -3.36 1.73 -7.59
CA LEU A 50 -2.16 1.84 -8.40
C LEU A 50 -1.06 0.94 -7.83
N ALA A 51 -0.53 0.06 -8.67
CA ALA A 51 0.70 -0.66 -8.35
C ALA A 51 1.91 0.24 -8.63
N LEU A 52 2.75 0.47 -7.62
CA LEU A 52 4.02 1.18 -7.75
C LEU A 52 5.18 0.19 -7.74
N SER A 53 6.19 0.42 -8.56
CA SER A 53 7.38 -0.44 -8.65
C SER A 53 8.57 0.38 -9.15
N GLY A 54 9.77 0.05 -8.67
CA GLY A 54 11.02 0.67 -9.13
C GLY A 54 12.02 0.91 -8.01
N LYS A 55 13.21 1.41 -8.39
CA LYS A 55 14.35 1.65 -7.48
C LYS A 55 14.11 2.68 -6.37
N HIS A 56 13.03 3.44 -6.47
CA HIS A 56 12.65 4.52 -5.53
C HIS A 56 11.70 4.03 -4.43
N ILE A 57 11.29 2.76 -4.49
CA ILE A 57 10.49 2.11 -3.45
C ILE A 57 11.43 1.31 -2.56
N SER A 58 11.33 1.54 -1.25
CA SER A 58 12.08 0.79 -0.24
C SER A 58 11.12 0.26 0.83
N CYS A 59 11.52 -0.85 1.45
CA CYS A 59 10.83 -1.44 2.58
C CYS A 59 11.81 -1.55 3.74
N GLN A 60 11.28 -1.39 4.95
CA GLN A 60 12.02 -1.53 6.19
C GLN A 60 11.14 -2.28 7.18
N ASN A 61 11.73 -3.25 7.88
CA ASN A 61 11.07 -3.93 8.98
C ASN A 61 11.43 -3.21 10.27
N GLU A 62 10.43 -2.92 11.08
CA GLU A 62 10.57 -2.19 12.33
C GLU A 62 9.77 -2.87 13.43
N ILE A 63 10.28 -2.80 14.65
CA ILE A 63 9.68 -3.43 15.82
C ILE A 63 9.26 -2.33 16.79
N GLY A 64 7.98 -2.32 17.13
CA GLY A 64 7.42 -1.51 18.21
C GLY A 64 7.21 -2.35 19.45
N MET A 65 7.32 -1.73 20.63
CA MET A 65 7.05 -2.38 21.91
C MET A 65 6.25 -1.44 22.80
N VAL A 66 5.17 -1.95 23.39
CA VAL A 66 4.28 -1.21 24.28
C VAL A 66 4.01 -2.07 25.52
N PRO A 67 4.07 -1.50 26.73
CA PRO A 67 3.70 -2.22 27.95
C PRO A 67 2.19 -2.44 28.02
N ILE A 68 1.76 -3.65 28.36
CA ILE A 68 0.36 -3.99 28.62
C ILE A 68 0.13 -3.83 30.12
N SER A 69 -0.91 -3.07 30.49
CA SER A 69 -1.22 -2.76 31.89
C SER A 69 -2.33 -3.64 32.48
N GLU A 70 -3.17 -4.23 31.63
CA GLU A 70 -4.30 -5.08 31.98
C GLU A 70 -3.94 -6.58 31.83
N GLU A 71 -4.78 -7.49 32.35
CA GLU A 71 -4.56 -8.93 32.16
C GLU A 71 -4.75 -9.41 30.71
N GLU A 72 -5.51 -8.66 29.91
CA GLU A 72 -5.82 -8.99 28.51
C GLU A 72 -5.32 -7.90 27.55
N VAL A 73 -4.87 -8.33 26.36
CA VAL A 73 -4.47 -7.40 25.30
C VAL A 73 -5.71 -6.75 24.70
N THR A 74 -5.71 -5.42 24.67
CA THR A 74 -6.78 -4.62 24.10
C THR A 74 -6.46 -4.21 22.66
N GLN A 75 -7.48 -3.79 21.93
CA GLN A 75 -7.30 -3.20 20.60
C GLN A 75 -6.41 -1.94 20.64
N ASP A 76 -6.50 -1.16 21.73
CA ASP A 76 -5.68 0.03 21.93
C ASP A 76 -4.20 -0.36 22.06
N ASP A 77 -3.87 -1.46 22.73
CA ASP A 77 -2.49 -1.97 22.79
C ASP A 77 -1.95 -2.32 21.40
N VAL A 78 -2.78 -2.96 20.56
CA VAL A 78 -2.44 -3.30 19.17
C VAL A 78 -2.22 -2.04 18.33
N GLU A 79 -3.07 -1.03 18.48
CA GLU A 79 -2.92 0.24 17.78
C GLU A 79 -1.68 1.01 18.23
N ASN A 80 -1.41 1.02 19.53
CA ASN A 80 -0.25 1.66 20.13
C ASN A 80 1.06 0.98 19.70
N VAL A 81 1.12 -0.36 19.68
CA VAL A 81 2.34 -1.07 19.24
C VAL A 81 2.59 -0.86 17.76
N VAL A 82 1.54 -0.84 16.93
CA VAL A 82 1.64 -0.52 15.50
C VAL A 82 2.07 0.94 15.31
N HIS A 83 1.54 1.89 16.09
CA HIS A 83 1.96 3.28 16.06
C HIS A 83 3.45 3.42 16.41
N THR A 84 3.89 2.70 17.44
CA THR A 84 5.29 2.70 17.90
C THR A 84 6.21 2.13 16.82
N ALA A 85 5.85 0.98 16.22
CA ALA A 85 6.60 0.37 15.12
C ALA A 85 6.67 1.29 13.89
N LYS A 86 5.63 2.08 13.65
CA LYS A 86 5.55 3.06 12.55
C LYS A 86 6.33 4.36 12.81
N SER A 87 6.67 4.66 14.06
CA SER A 87 7.26 5.94 14.47
C SER A 87 8.75 6.07 14.13
N VAL A 88 9.16 5.44 13.03
CA VAL A 88 10.53 5.50 12.54
C VAL A 88 10.79 6.75 11.73
N ARG A 89 12.03 7.25 11.84
CA ARG A 89 12.46 8.40 11.07
C ARG A 89 12.58 8.01 9.60
N VAL A 90 11.57 8.39 8.83
CA VAL A 90 11.65 8.39 7.38
C VAL A 90 12.45 9.62 6.95
N ARG A 91 13.37 9.44 6.00
CA ARG A 91 14.13 10.57 5.42
C ARG A 91 13.13 11.56 4.81
N ASP A 92 13.40 12.85 4.90
CA ASP A 92 12.46 13.90 4.45
C ASP A 92 12.02 13.77 2.97
N GLU A 93 12.82 13.11 2.14
CA GLU A 93 12.54 12.84 0.73
C GLU A 93 11.61 11.63 0.48
N HIS A 94 11.31 10.84 1.52
CA HIS A 94 10.50 9.62 1.43
C HIS A 94 9.16 9.80 2.14
N ARG A 95 8.14 9.07 1.66
CA ARG A 95 6.81 9.02 2.26
C ARG A 95 6.41 7.58 2.50
N VAL A 96 5.80 7.31 3.65
CA VAL A 96 5.20 6.00 3.95
C VAL A 96 4.02 5.76 3.01
N LEU A 97 4.12 4.71 2.18
CA LEU A 97 3.05 4.31 1.26
C LEU A 97 2.08 3.32 1.91
N HIS A 98 2.63 2.36 2.66
CA HIS A 98 1.84 1.32 3.30
C HIS A 98 2.59 0.77 4.52
N VAL A 99 1.84 0.23 5.47
CA VAL A 99 2.41 -0.45 6.63
C VAL A 99 1.64 -1.74 6.85
N ILE A 100 2.38 -2.84 6.88
CA ILE A 100 1.84 -4.19 6.97
C ILE A 100 2.32 -4.78 8.30
N PRO A 101 1.45 -4.92 9.31
CA PRO A 101 1.78 -5.72 10.49
C PRO A 101 2.05 -7.17 10.06
N GLN A 102 3.16 -7.73 10.54
CA GLN A 102 3.56 -9.11 10.20
C GLN A 102 3.25 -10.06 11.35
N GLU A 103 3.83 -9.81 12.52
CA GLU A 103 3.74 -10.67 13.69
C GLU A 103 3.58 -9.86 14.98
N TYR A 104 2.98 -10.49 15.99
CA TYR A 104 2.84 -9.97 17.34
C TYR A 104 3.36 -11.01 18.34
N ALA A 105 4.07 -10.55 19.36
CA ALA A 105 4.62 -11.38 20.43
C ALA A 105 4.38 -10.72 21.80
N ILE A 106 4.10 -11.54 22.81
CA ILE A 106 4.04 -11.14 24.23
C ILE A 106 5.21 -11.84 24.92
N ASP A 107 5.97 -11.13 25.76
CA ASP A 107 7.09 -11.69 26.54
C ASP A 107 8.13 -12.48 25.72
N TYR A 108 8.35 -12.08 24.46
CA TYR A 108 9.22 -12.80 23.51
C TYR A 108 8.76 -14.23 23.18
N GLN A 109 7.53 -14.60 23.52
CA GLN A 109 6.87 -15.83 23.06
C GLN A 109 6.12 -15.55 21.75
N GLU A 110 6.51 -16.24 20.69
CA GLU A 110 5.88 -16.13 19.37
C GLU A 110 4.50 -16.81 19.35
N GLY A 111 3.60 -16.31 18.48
CA GLY A 111 2.39 -17.05 18.10
C GLY A 111 1.10 -16.67 18.85
N ILE A 112 0.83 -15.37 19.03
CA ILE A 112 -0.48 -14.94 19.53
C ILE A 112 -1.55 -15.25 18.48
N LYS A 113 -2.48 -16.15 18.82
CA LYS A 113 -3.68 -16.38 18.01
C LYS A 113 -4.68 -15.26 18.29
N THR A 114 -4.80 -14.31 17.38
CA THR A 114 -5.93 -13.38 17.35
C THR A 114 -7.20 -14.21 17.12
N ARG A 115 -8.15 -14.15 18.06
CA ARG A 115 -9.45 -14.82 17.95
C ARG A 115 -10.52 -13.82 17.51
#